data_AF-A0A6J4M2S4-F1
#
_entry.id   AF-A0A6J4M2S4-F1
#
_cell.length_a   1.000
_cell.length_b   1.000
_cell.length_c   1.000
_cell.angle_alpha   90.00
_cell.angle_beta   90.00
_cell.angle_gamma   90.00
#
_symmetry.space_group_name_H-M   'P 1'
#
loop_
_entity.id
_entity.type
_entity.pdbx_description
1 polymer ?
#
loop_
_entity_poly.entity_id
_entity_poly.type
_entity_poly.pdbx_seq_one_letter_code
_entity_poly.pdbx_strand_id
1 'polypeptide(L)'
;VTPEALDNGSIGRVRNGDLISIDAEAGTMDALVDAIEWQSRNAEAPGVVARQFGMGRELFGLMRARAGTAEEGACSLFDDAPMLQAQAAHAFEGVATTTERAA
;
A
#
# COMPACT_ATOMS: atom_id res chain seq x y z
N VAL A 1 8.05 7.73 -5.35
CA VAL A 1 8.92 7.09 -4.34
C VAL A 1 8.02 6.25 -3.48
N THR A 2 8.26 4.96 -3.44
CA THR A 2 7.40 3.96 -2.79
C THR A 2 8.31 3.01 -2.00
N PRO A 3 8.00 2.64 -0.74
CA PRO A 3 6.87 3.08 0.08
C PRO A 3 6.98 4.54 0.54
N GLU A 4 5.84 5.15 0.88
CA GLU A 4 5.82 6.52 1.42
C GLU A 4 6.16 6.58 2.91
N ALA A 5 6.39 7.78 3.45
CA ALA A 5 6.78 7.96 4.85
C ALA A 5 5.71 7.49 5.85
N LEU A 6 4.42 7.63 5.51
CA LEU A 6 3.31 7.14 6.34
C LEU A 6 3.33 5.61 6.48
N ASP A 7 3.78 4.92 5.44
CA ASP A 7 3.92 3.46 5.39
C ASP A 7 5.32 2.97 5.79
N ASN A 8 6.04 3.78 6.59
CA ASN A 8 7.40 3.48 7.06
C ASN A 8 8.45 3.31 5.93
N GLY A 9 8.23 3.94 4.78
CA GLY A 9 9.20 4.02 3.71
C GLY A 9 10.51 4.66 4.16
N SER A 10 11.60 4.31 3.46
CA SER A 10 12.95 4.79 3.77
C SER A 10 13.07 6.32 3.74
N ILE A 11 12.24 6.99 2.93
CA ILE A 11 12.13 8.45 2.85
C ILE A 11 11.77 9.09 4.20
N GLY A 12 11.08 8.38 5.10
CA GLY A 12 10.78 8.87 6.45
C GLY A 12 12.00 8.95 7.38
N ARG A 13 13.14 8.38 6.99
CA ARG A 13 14.40 8.43 7.75
C ARG A 13 15.29 9.62 7.37
N VAL A 14 14.99 10.30 6.27
CA VAL A 14 15.73 11.47 5.79
C VAL A 14 15.58 12.62 6.79
N ARG A 15 16.68 13.30 7.06
CA ARG A 15 16.80 14.43 7.98
C ARG A 15 17.32 15.66 7.25
N ASN A 16 17.03 16.83 7.81
CA ASN A 16 17.51 18.10 7.26
C ASN A 16 19.04 18.09 7.22
N GLY A 17 19.60 18.40 6.05
CA GLY A 17 21.04 18.43 5.82
C GLY A 17 21.63 17.14 5.24
N ASP A 18 20.85 16.06 5.13
CA ASP A 18 21.30 14.88 4.39
C ASP A 18 21.52 15.22 2.90
N LEU A 19 22.57 14.66 2.32
CA LEU A 19 22.81 14.72 0.89
C LEU A 19 22.11 13.57 0.19
N ILE A 20 21.32 13.89 -0.84
CA ILE A 20 20.64 12.91 -1.69
C ILE A 20 21.25 12.98 -3.09
N SER A 21 21.70 11.84 -3.61
CA SER A 21 22.13 11.69 -5.00
C SER A 21 20.97 11.16 -5.82
N ILE A 22 20.63 11.85 -6.90
CA ILE A 22 19.64 11.40 -7.88
C ILE A 22 20.35 11.32 -9.22
N ASP A 23 20.51 10.10 -9.74
CA ASP A 23 21.06 9.86 -11.07
C ASP A 23 19.92 9.46 -12.00
N ALA A 24 19.53 10.37 -12.89
CA ALA A 24 18.44 10.13 -13.83
C ALA A 24 18.85 9.20 -14.99
N GLU A 25 20.14 9.11 -15.31
CA GLU A 25 20.64 8.24 -16.38
C GLU A 25 20.74 6.79 -15.89
N ALA A 26 21.28 6.59 -14.69
CA ALA A 26 21.32 5.28 -14.04
C ALA A 26 19.98 4.86 -13.42
N GLY A 27 19.07 5.82 -13.19
CA GLY A 27 17.78 5.57 -12.54
C GLY A 27 17.90 5.28 -11.04
N THR A 28 18.94 5.79 -10.38
CA THR A 28 19.19 5.56 -8.96
C THR A 28 18.88 6.79 -8.11
N MET A 29 18.52 6.54 -6.86
CA MET A 29 18.30 7.59 -5.86
C MET A 29 18.77 7.09 -4.51
N ASP A 30 19.82 7.71 -3.98
CA ASP A 30 20.53 7.27 -2.79
C ASP A 30 20.66 8.39 -1.77
N ALA A 31 20.44 8.08 -0.50
CA ALA A 31 20.84 8.95 0.60
C ALA A 31 22.32 8.70 0.91
N LEU A 32 23.15 9.74 0.79
CA LEU A 32 24.59 9.68 1.07
C LEU A 32 24.86 9.78 2.58
N VAL A 33 24.33 8.81 3.31
CA VAL A 33 24.45 8.66 4.76
C VAL A 33 25.11 7.31 5.03
N ASP A 34 25.96 7.24 6.05
CA ASP A 34 26.56 5.98 6.47
C ASP A 34 25.49 4.90 6.75
N ALA A 35 25.75 3.66 6.35
CA ALA A 35 24.76 2.59 6.45
C ALA A 35 24.35 2.27 7.89
N ILE A 36 25.28 2.35 8.84
CA ILE A 36 24.99 2.11 10.27
C ILE A 36 24.14 3.26 10.80
N GLU A 37 24.51 4.49 10.47
CA GLU A 37 23.71 5.67 10.83
C GLU A 37 22.29 5.57 10.26
N TRP A 38 22.17 5.26 8.97
CA TRP A 38 20.88 5.11 8.28
C TRP A 38 19.99 4.03 8.89
N GLN A 39 20.58 2.90 9.28
CA GLN A 39 19.86 1.80 9.94
C GLN A 39 19.43 2.16 11.36
N SER A 40 20.20 3.00 12.06
CA SER A 40 19.87 3.45 13.42
C SER A 40 18.73 4.48 13.47
N ARG A 41 18.45 5.15 12.35
CA ARG A 41 17.38 6.15 12.26
C ARG A 41 16.00 5.49 12.18
N ASN A 42 15.11 5.91 13.09
CA ASN A 42 13.70 5.62 12.97
C ASN A 42 13.05 6.50 11.89
N ALA A 43 12.11 5.94 11.14
CA ALA A 43 11.28 6.74 10.25
C ALA A 43 10.36 7.63 11.10
N GLU A 44 10.32 8.93 10.81
CA GLU A 44 9.39 9.84 11.47
C GLU A 44 8.11 9.93 10.65
N ALA A 45 7.01 9.44 11.23
CA ALA A 45 5.70 9.55 10.60
C ALA A 45 5.29 11.04 10.52
N PRO A 46 4.92 11.55 9.33
CA PRO A 46 4.52 12.93 9.22
C PRO A 46 3.25 13.21 10.04
N GLY A 47 3.21 14.36 10.70
CA GLY A 47 2.04 14.82 11.46
C GLY A 47 0.85 15.16 10.53
N VAL A 48 0.04 14.16 10.20
CA VAL A 48 -1.06 14.29 9.22
C VAL A 48 -2.44 14.47 9.82
N VAL A 49 -2.63 14.22 11.12
CA VAL A 49 -3.95 14.22 11.78
C VAL A 49 -4.72 15.53 11.56
N ALA A 50 -4.07 16.66 11.76
CA ALA A 50 -4.68 17.98 11.59
C ALA A 50 -5.09 18.29 10.14
N ARG A 51 -4.58 17.54 9.16
CA ARG A 51 -4.81 17.75 7.72
C ARG A 51 -5.95 16.89 7.16
N GLN A 52 -6.56 16.05 8.00
CA GLN A 52 -7.65 15.15 7.59
C GLN A 52 -9.03 15.82 7.67
N PHE A 53 -9.13 16.97 8.34
CA PHE A 53 -10.37 17.70 8.60
C PHE A 53 -10.36 19.11 7.99
N GLY A 54 -11.54 19.71 7.88
CA GLY A 54 -11.80 21.00 7.26
C GLY A 54 -12.03 20.92 5.75
N MET A 55 -12.81 21.86 5.22
CA MET A 55 -13.03 22.04 3.78
C MET A 55 -13.58 20.79 3.06
N GLY A 56 -14.30 19.92 3.76
CA GLY A 56 -14.88 18.69 3.19
C GLY A 56 -13.88 17.54 2.99
N ARG A 57 -12.67 17.63 3.56
CA ARG A 57 -11.65 16.58 3.49
C ARG A 57 -12.09 15.28 4.18
N GLU A 58 -13.02 15.37 5.11
CA GLU A 58 -13.61 14.25 5.82
C GLU A 58 -14.33 13.29 4.88
N LEU A 59 -14.95 13.81 3.80
CA LEU A 59 -15.63 13.01 2.78
C LEU A 59 -14.70 12.01 2.09
N PHE A 60 -13.41 12.30 2.08
CA PHE A 60 -12.38 11.48 1.41
C PHE A 60 -11.58 10.62 2.39
N GLY A 61 -11.98 10.52 3.65
CA GLY A 61 -11.28 9.74 4.67
C GLY A 61 -11.14 8.26 4.29
N LEU A 62 -12.22 7.64 3.81
CA LEU A 62 -12.22 6.25 3.36
C LEU A 62 -11.28 6.02 2.18
N MET A 63 -11.33 6.90 1.18
CA MET A 63 -10.48 6.81 -0.01
C MET A 63 -8.99 6.89 0.37
N ARG A 64 -8.62 7.83 1.24
CA ARG A 64 -7.23 7.96 1.74
C ARG A 64 -6.78 6.73 2.53
N ALA A 65 -7.65 6.15 3.35
CA ALA A 65 -7.33 4.96 4.13
C ALA A 65 -7.20 3.68 3.29
N ARG A 66 -7.60 3.71 2.01
CA ARG A 66 -7.64 2.57 1.09
C ARG A 66 -6.84 2.78 -0.19
N ALA A 67 -6.11 3.88 -0.32
CA ALA A 67 -5.28 4.09 -1.49
C ALA A 67 -4.13 3.09 -1.50
N GLY A 68 -4.00 2.33 -2.59
CA GLY A 68 -2.83 1.47 -2.83
C GLY A 68 -1.56 2.27 -3.10
N THR A 69 -0.46 1.58 -3.39
CA THR A 69 0.82 2.27 -3.58
C THR A 69 0.84 3.13 -4.84
N ALA A 70 1.80 4.07 -4.92
CA ALA A 70 1.97 4.89 -6.13
C ALA A 70 2.31 4.04 -7.36
N GLU A 71 3.01 2.91 -7.19
CA GLU A 71 3.33 1.98 -8.30
C GLU A 71 2.09 1.24 -8.83
N GLU A 72 1.06 1.09 -8.00
CA GLU A 72 -0.27 0.54 -8.37
C GLU A 72 -1.25 1.64 -8.80
N GLY A 73 -0.77 2.87 -8.97
CA GLY A 73 -1.57 4.01 -9.44
C GLY A 73 -2.38 4.72 -8.36
N ALA A 74 -2.09 4.50 -7.07
CA ALA A 74 -2.78 5.10 -5.93
C ALA A 74 -4.32 4.90 -5.97
N CYS A 75 -4.74 3.74 -6.45
CA CYS A 75 -6.15 3.41 -6.61
C CYS A 75 -6.77 3.06 -5.25
N SER A 76 -7.97 3.57 -4.97
CA SER A 76 -8.71 3.25 -3.73
C SER A 76 -9.87 2.26 -3.95
N LEU A 77 -9.99 1.71 -5.16
CA LEU A 77 -11.07 0.79 -5.52
C LEU A 77 -10.74 -0.67 -5.18
N PHE A 78 -9.45 -1.00 -5.10
CA PHE A 78 -8.93 -2.35 -4.88
C PHE A 78 -8.15 -2.37 -3.56
N ASP A 79 -8.16 -3.49 -2.84
CA ASP A 79 -7.46 -3.67 -1.57
C ASP A 79 -6.25 -4.59 -1.82
N ASP A 80 -5.03 -4.15 -1.51
CA ASP A 80 -3.79 -4.95 -1.67
C ASP A 80 -3.64 -6.00 -0.55
N ALA A 81 -4.75 -6.39 0.09
CA ALA A 81 -4.76 -7.51 1.01
C ALA A 81 -4.18 -8.71 0.26
N PRO A 82 -3.10 -9.35 0.76
CA PRO A 82 -2.52 -10.50 0.11
C PRO A 82 -3.66 -11.48 -0.11
N MET A 83 -3.83 -11.94 -1.36
CA MET A 83 -4.84 -12.93 -1.70
C MET A 83 -4.79 -14.03 -0.65
N LEU A 84 -5.74 -14.03 0.28
CA LEU A 84 -5.89 -15.12 1.21
C LEU A 84 -6.22 -16.30 0.31
N GLN A 85 -5.26 -17.20 0.16
CA GLN A 85 -5.39 -18.38 -0.67
C GLN A 85 -6.41 -19.30 0.01
N ALA A 86 -7.68 -18.97 -0.14
CA ALA A 86 -8.80 -19.76 0.34
C ALA A 86 -9.26 -20.65 -0.81
N GLN A 87 -8.58 -21.79 -0.97
CA GLN A 87 -9.29 -22.98 -1.38
C GLN A 87 -10.41 -23.24 -0.37
N ALA A 88 -11.67 -23.05 -0.77
CA ALA A 88 -12.75 -24.02 -0.52
C ALA A 88 -14.11 -23.51 -1.01
N ALA A 89 -14.76 -24.39 -1.76
CA ALA A 89 -16.22 -24.59 -1.85
C ALA A 89 -17.06 -23.55 -2.61
N HIS A 90 -17.21 -23.81 -3.92
CA HIS A 90 -18.53 -24.12 -4.47
C HIS A 90 -18.39 -25.17 -5.57
N ALA A 91 -18.24 -26.43 -5.14
CA ALA A 91 -18.89 -27.51 -5.86
C ALA A 91 -20.40 -27.28 -5.68
N PHE A 92 -21.08 -26.79 -6.72
CA PHE A 92 -22.53 -26.79 -6.76
C PHE A 92 -22.99 -27.37 -8.10
N GLU A 93 -23.31 -28.67 -7.99
CA GLU A 93 -24.29 -29.44 -8.72
C GLU A 93 -24.10 -29.66 -10.22
N GLY A 94 -23.54 -30.84 -10.50
CA GLY A 94 -23.69 -31.52 -11.77
C GLY A 94 -25.17 -31.77 -12.09
N VAL A 95 -25.55 -31.34 -13.28
CA VAL A 95 -26.76 -31.76 -13.98
C VAL A 95 -26.61 -33.24 -14.34
N ALA A 96 -27.45 -34.11 -13.76
CA ALA A 96 -27.77 -35.41 -14.33
C ALA A 96 -29.18 -35.87 -13.92
N THR A 97 -30.06 -35.79 -14.91
CA THR A 97 -31.30 -36.54 -15.10
C THR A 97 -31.31 -37.95 -14.51
N THR A 98 -32.39 -38.37 -13.83
CA THR A 98 -33.00 -39.70 -14.00
C THR A 98 -34.47 -39.70 -13.57
N THR A 99 -35.27 -40.08 -14.54
CA THR A 99 -36.70 -40.40 -14.60
C THR A 99 -37.11 -41.56 -13.68
N GLU A 100 -38.43 -41.71 -13.49
CA GLU A 100 -39.20 -42.87 -12.97
C GLU A 100 -39.45 -42.92 -11.45
N ARG A 101 -40.60 -42.49 -10.92
CA ARG A 101 -42.03 -42.86 -11.09
C ARG A 101 -42.43 -44.09 -10.28
N ALA A 102 -43.34 -43.85 -9.35
CA ALA A 102 -44.05 -44.78 -8.50
C ALA A 102 -44.75 -45.92 -9.26
N ALA A 103 -44.59 -47.14 -8.77
CA ALA A 103 -45.63 -48.15 -8.49
C ALA A 103 -44.96 -49.42 -7.93
#